data_AF-A0A6L4B711-F1
#
_entry.id   AF-A0A6L4B711-F1
#
_cell.length_a   1.000
_cell.length_b   1.000
_cell.length_c   1.000
_cell.angle_alpha   90.00
_cell.angle_beta   90.00
_cell.angle_gamma   90.00
#
_symmetry.space_group_name_H-M   'P 1'
#
loop_
_entity.id
_entity.type
_entity.pdbx_description
1 polymer ?
#
loop_
_entity_poly.entity_id
_entity_poly.type
_entity_poly.pdbx_seq_one_letter_code
_entity_poly.pdbx_strand_id
1 'polypeptide(L)'
;MEERDVEVVSTLCMRSFARSVADTVSEEGVSTFSRVADGGAFLGRMKVDNLMLVAEDDEAIRGVIELKEGRHLAMLFVAPDYQRKGVGKRLLSAALDHARVNTVTVRASLSSVPAYKKYGFECTGEVGESAGLTYQPMALQRDRLLLSAD
;
A
#
# COMPACT_ATOMS: atom_id res chain seq x y z
N MET A 1 -6.38 -11.72 -4.51
CA MET A 1 -5.50 -11.59 -5.68
C MET A 1 -5.07 -12.98 -6.07
N GLU A 2 -5.11 -13.29 -7.35
CA GLU A 2 -4.69 -14.57 -7.92
C GLU A 2 -3.42 -14.41 -8.77
N GLU A 3 -2.74 -15.50 -9.12
CA GLU A 3 -1.52 -15.43 -9.95
C GLU A 3 -1.77 -14.76 -11.31
N ARG A 4 -2.95 -14.96 -11.90
CA ARG A 4 -3.35 -14.31 -13.17
C ARG A 4 -3.42 -12.78 -13.08
N ASP A 5 -3.58 -12.23 -11.88
CA ASP A 5 -3.75 -10.79 -11.65
C ASP A 5 -2.40 -10.05 -11.60
N VAL A 6 -1.29 -10.78 -11.43
CA VAL A 6 0.03 -10.24 -11.06
C VAL A 6 0.54 -9.21 -12.06
N GLU A 7 0.45 -9.48 -13.36
CA GLU A 7 0.94 -8.55 -14.39
C GLU A 7 0.14 -7.25 -14.44
N VAL A 8 -1.18 -7.35 -14.24
CA VAL A 8 -2.07 -6.18 -14.19
C VAL A 8 -1.78 -5.35 -12.94
N VAL A 9 -1.56 -6.00 -11.81
CA VAL A 9 -1.22 -5.35 -10.54
C VAL A 9 0.15 -4.68 -10.60
N SER A 10 1.17 -5.35 -11.14
CA SER A 10 2.51 -4.79 -11.39
C SER A 10 2.42 -3.51 -12.22
N THR A 11 1.71 -3.59 -13.35
CA THR A 11 1.47 -2.45 -14.25
C THR A 11 0.77 -1.29 -13.53
N LEU A 12 -0.27 -1.59 -12.73
CA LEU A 12 -0.99 -0.58 -11.96
C LEU A 12 -0.08 0.12 -10.94
N CYS A 13 0.72 -0.65 -10.19
CA CYS A 13 1.67 -0.12 -9.21
C CYS A 13 2.67 0.82 -9.88
N MET A 14 3.28 0.40 -10.99
CA MET A 14 4.25 1.22 -11.73
C MET A 14 3.61 2.50 -12.28
N ARG A 15 2.41 2.43 -12.86
CA ARG A 15 1.68 3.61 -13.35
C ARG A 15 1.33 4.59 -12.23
N SER A 16 0.88 4.08 -11.08
CA SER A 16 0.55 4.93 -9.93
C SER A 16 1.80 5.53 -9.28
N PHE A 17 2.90 4.79 -9.20
CA PHE A 17 4.18 5.26 -8.69
C PHE A 17 4.77 6.36 -9.58
N ALA A 18 4.80 6.14 -10.89
CA ALA A 18 5.28 7.11 -11.88
C ALA A 18 4.57 8.47 -11.75
N ARG A 19 3.25 8.47 -11.52
CA ARG A 19 2.45 9.70 -11.42
C ARG A 19 2.66 10.48 -10.11
N SER A 20 3.08 9.84 -9.02
CA SER A 20 2.91 10.43 -7.68
C SER A 20 4.12 10.29 -6.75
N VAL A 21 5.13 9.51 -7.13
CA VAL A 21 6.28 9.20 -6.27
C VAL A 21 7.61 9.26 -7.04
N ALA A 22 7.65 8.86 -8.31
CA ALA A 22 8.90 8.75 -9.07
C ALA A 22 9.74 10.04 -9.07
N ASP A 23 9.12 11.21 -9.27
CA ASP A 23 9.83 12.51 -9.27
C ASP A 23 10.33 12.96 -7.88
N THR A 24 9.97 12.23 -6.82
CA THR A 24 10.35 12.55 -5.43
C THR A 24 11.45 11.64 -4.88
N VAL A 25 11.95 10.71 -5.70
CA VAL A 25 12.98 9.74 -5.32
C VAL A 25 14.13 9.75 -6.32
N SER A 26 15.25 9.12 -5.95
CA SER A 26 16.40 8.96 -6.85
C SER A 26 16.16 7.89 -7.92
N GLU A 27 17.04 7.82 -8.92
CA GLU A 27 17.05 6.73 -9.90
C GLU A 27 17.17 5.35 -9.23
N GLU A 28 17.95 5.25 -8.14
CA GLU A 28 18.01 4.05 -7.30
C GLU A 28 16.64 3.73 -6.72
N GLY A 29 15.91 4.73 -6.21
CA GLY A 29 14.56 4.55 -5.69
C GLY A 29 13.58 4.03 -6.74
N VAL A 30 13.63 4.55 -7.96
CA VAL A 30 12.83 4.06 -9.10
C VAL A 30 13.19 2.59 -9.40
N SER A 31 14.48 2.28 -9.47
CA SER A 31 14.97 0.92 -9.71
C SER A 31 14.55 -0.06 -8.61
N THR A 32 14.64 0.36 -7.34
CA THR A 32 14.19 -0.40 -6.18
C THR A 32 12.70 -0.67 -6.23
N PHE A 33 11.88 0.35 -6.47
CA PHE A 33 10.44 0.16 -6.57
C PHE A 33 10.06 -0.76 -7.73
N SER A 34 10.71 -0.63 -8.88
CA SER A 34 10.47 -1.52 -10.03
C SER A 34 10.71 -2.99 -9.68
N ARG A 35 11.74 -3.31 -8.88
CA ARG A 35 11.96 -4.69 -8.40
C ARG A 35 10.92 -5.15 -7.39
N VAL A 36 10.40 -4.24 -6.56
CA VAL A 36 9.34 -4.57 -5.60
C VAL A 36 8.01 -4.87 -6.31
N ALA A 37 7.70 -4.07 -7.33
CA ALA A 37 6.48 -4.18 -8.12
C ALA A 37 6.57 -5.26 -9.24
N ASP A 38 7.74 -5.86 -9.44
CA ASP A 38 7.94 -6.94 -10.43
C ASP A 38 7.00 -8.13 -10.18
N GLY A 39 6.54 -8.76 -11.28
CA GLY A 39 5.61 -9.87 -11.22
C GLY A 39 6.19 -11.09 -10.48
N GLY A 40 7.45 -11.42 -10.71
CA GLY A 40 8.16 -12.48 -9.99
C GLY A 40 8.28 -12.19 -8.49
N ALA A 41 8.52 -10.93 -8.13
CA ALA A 41 8.55 -10.50 -6.73
C ALA A 41 7.18 -10.62 -6.06
N PHE A 42 6.08 -10.27 -6.75
CA PHE A 42 4.72 -10.52 -6.28
C PHE A 42 4.46 -12.01 -6.06
N LEU A 43 4.74 -12.86 -7.06
CA LEU A 43 4.56 -14.32 -6.97
C LEU A 43 5.35 -14.91 -5.78
N GLY A 44 6.57 -14.42 -5.53
CA GLY A 44 7.35 -14.81 -4.36
C GLY A 44 6.66 -14.44 -3.05
N ARG A 45 6.13 -13.21 -2.95
CA ARG A 45 5.43 -12.72 -1.76
C ARG A 45 4.05 -13.37 -1.55
N MET A 46 3.40 -13.86 -2.61
CA MET A 46 2.14 -14.64 -2.49
C MET A 46 2.34 -16.01 -1.85
N LYS A 47 3.56 -16.55 -1.85
CA LYS A 47 3.90 -17.87 -1.26
C LYS A 47 4.26 -17.81 0.22
N VAL A 48 4.32 -16.62 0.81
CA VAL A 48 4.63 -16.41 2.22
C VAL A 48 3.44 -15.78 2.94
N ASP A 49 3.58 -15.47 4.23
CA ASP A 49 2.52 -14.95 5.10
C ASP A 49 2.16 -13.47 4.82
N ASN A 50 1.69 -13.21 3.60
CA ASN A 50 1.24 -11.90 3.14
C ASN A 50 -0.20 -12.02 2.62
N LEU A 51 -1.09 -11.18 3.14
CA LEU A 51 -2.41 -10.99 2.54
C LEU A 51 -2.29 -10.02 1.37
N MET A 52 -2.77 -10.42 0.19
CA MET A 52 -2.86 -9.55 -0.98
C MET A 52 -4.31 -9.47 -1.48
N LEU A 53 -4.89 -8.28 -1.36
CA LEU A 53 -6.25 -7.99 -1.84
C LEU A 53 -6.19 -7.04 -3.03
N VAL A 54 -7.14 -7.21 -3.95
CA VAL A 54 -7.35 -6.31 -5.08
C VAL A 54 -8.74 -5.69 -4.98
N ALA A 55 -8.87 -4.46 -5.45
CA ALA A 55 -10.17 -3.84 -5.67
C ALA A 55 -10.52 -4.03 -7.13
N GLU A 56 -11.64 -4.69 -7.40
CA GLU A 56 -12.13 -4.97 -8.74
C GLU A 56 -13.39 -4.15 -9.02
N ASP A 57 -13.49 -3.62 -10.23
CA ASP A 57 -14.64 -2.88 -10.73
C ASP A 57 -14.78 -3.16 -12.23
N ASP A 58 -15.89 -3.81 -12.61
CA ASP A 58 -16.18 -4.29 -13.96
C ASP A 58 -15.06 -5.16 -14.53
N GLU A 59 -14.73 -6.25 -13.82
CA GLU A 59 -13.65 -7.22 -14.12
C GLU A 59 -12.23 -6.63 -14.17
N ALA A 60 -12.07 -5.34 -13.89
CA ALA A 60 -10.79 -4.65 -13.96
C ALA A 60 -10.27 -4.27 -12.58
N ILE A 61 -9.00 -4.56 -12.34
CA ILE A 61 -8.32 -4.24 -11.10
C ILE A 61 -8.05 -2.73 -11.03
N ARG A 62 -8.59 -2.09 -9.98
CA ARG A 62 -8.50 -0.65 -9.71
C ARG A 62 -7.58 -0.32 -8.55
N GLY A 63 -7.11 -1.30 -7.81
CA GLY A 63 -6.11 -1.12 -6.76
C GLY A 63 -5.69 -2.42 -6.12
N VAL A 64 -4.62 -2.34 -5.33
CA VAL A 64 -4.03 -3.46 -4.60
C VAL A 64 -3.62 -3.00 -3.21
N ILE A 65 -3.70 -3.90 -2.24
CA ILE A 65 -3.12 -3.74 -0.92
C ILE A 65 -2.41 -5.03 -0.49
N GLU A 66 -1.27 -4.88 0.15
CA GLU A 66 -0.47 -5.97 0.72
C GLU A 66 -0.29 -5.73 2.22
N LEU A 67 -0.80 -6.65 3.04
CA LEU A 67 -0.56 -6.70 4.49
C LEU A 67 0.40 -7.85 4.79
N LYS A 68 1.65 -7.49 5.08
CA LYS A 68 2.72 -8.41 5.46
C LYS A 68 2.59 -8.82 6.92
N GLU A 69 2.62 -10.13 7.17
CA GLU A 69 2.62 -10.75 8.50
C GLU A 69 1.46 -10.26 9.40
N GLY A 70 0.33 -9.86 8.80
CA GLY A 70 -0.83 -9.35 9.51
C GLY A 70 -0.60 -8.05 10.30
N ARG A 71 0.48 -7.30 10.02
CA ARG A 71 0.87 -6.13 10.84
C ARG A 71 1.43 -4.93 10.08
N HIS A 72 1.93 -5.12 8.86
CA HIS A 72 2.61 -4.06 8.12
C HIS A 72 2.02 -3.92 6.71
N LEU A 73 1.52 -2.73 6.38
CA LEU A 73 1.11 -2.41 5.02
C LEU A 73 2.35 -2.22 4.16
N ALA A 74 2.69 -3.26 3.40
CA ALA A 74 3.85 -3.26 2.52
C ALA A 74 3.55 -2.50 1.21
N MET A 75 2.30 -2.56 0.74
CA MET A 75 1.85 -1.82 -0.45
C MET A 75 0.40 -1.40 -0.35
N LEU A 76 0.09 -0.23 -0.90
CA LEU A 76 -1.25 0.24 -1.18
C LEU A 76 -1.20 1.18 -2.40
N PHE A 77 -1.72 0.71 -3.53
CA PHE A 77 -1.78 1.48 -4.77
C PHE A 77 -3.18 1.45 -5.35
N VAL A 78 -3.60 2.58 -5.90
CA VAL A 78 -4.90 2.74 -6.58
C VAL A 78 -4.64 3.31 -7.95
N ALA A 79 -5.28 2.74 -8.97
CA ALA A 79 -5.21 3.21 -10.34
C ALA A 79 -5.43 4.73 -10.37
N PRO A 80 -4.59 5.50 -11.08
CA PRO A 80 -4.64 6.96 -11.04
C PRO A 80 -6.03 7.59 -11.22
N ASP A 81 -6.85 7.03 -12.11
CA ASP A 81 -8.18 7.56 -12.45
C ASP A 81 -9.28 7.11 -11.46
N TYR A 82 -8.91 6.29 -10.48
CA TYR A 82 -9.75 5.79 -9.38
C TYR A 82 -9.30 6.29 -8.01
N GLN A 83 -8.23 7.10 -7.96
CA GLN A 83 -7.81 7.76 -6.74
C GLN A 83 -8.86 8.79 -6.28
N ARG A 84 -8.89 9.06 -4.97
CA ARG A 84 -9.86 9.98 -4.32
C ARG A 84 -11.34 9.58 -4.46
N LYS A 85 -11.64 8.38 -4.95
CA LYS A 85 -13.00 7.79 -5.01
C LYS A 85 -13.29 6.77 -3.90
N GLY A 86 -12.49 6.78 -2.83
CA GLY A 86 -12.67 5.86 -1.68
C GLY A 86 -12.10 4.45 -1.85
N VAL A 87 -11.56 4.08 -3.01
CA VAL A 87 -10.99 2.74 -3.28
C VAL A 87 -9.91 2.35 -2.26
N GLY A 88 -8.95 3.24 -2.01
CA GLY A 88 -7.88 2.98 -1.03
C GLY A 88 -8.40 2.79 0.39
N LYS A 89 -9.45 3.53 0.79
CA LYS A 89 -10.09 3.37 2.11
C LYS A 89 -10.76 2.00 2.23
N ARG A 90 -11.46 1.54 1.17
CA ARG A 90 -12.11 0.22 1.15
C ARG A 90 -11.10 -0.92 1.21
N LEU A 91 -10.01 -0.82 0.43
CA LEU A 91 -8.90 -1.79 0.47
C LEU A 91 -8.28 -1.86 1.86
N LEU A 92 -7.98 -0.70 2.45
CA LEU A 92 -7.45 -0.63 3.80
C LEU A 92 -8.38 -1.28 4.82
N SER A 93 -9.67 -0.93 4.81
CA SER A 93 -10.66 -1.51 5.72
C SER A 93 -10.67 -3.04 5.63
N ALA A 94 -10.73 -3.59 4.41
CA ALA A 94 -10.74 -5.03 4.20
C ALA A 94 -9.44 -5.68 4.68
N ALA A 95 -8.26 -5.07 4.44
CA ALA A 95 -7.01 -5.61 4.94
C ALA A 95 -6.93 -5.57 6.48
N LEU A 96 -7.49 -4.54 7.13
CA LEU A 96 -7.48 -4.42 8.59
C LEU A 96 -8.29 -5.51 9.28
N ASP A 97 -9.31 -6.10 8.64
CA ASP A 97 -10.04 -7.24 9.19
C ASP A 97 -9.15 -8.47 9.39
N HIS A 98 -8.04 -8.55 8.65
CA HIS A 98 -7.04 -9.62 8.75
C HIS A 98 -5.81 -9.25 9.58
N ALA A 99 -5.76 -8.04 10.14
CA ALA A 99 -4.65 -7.67 11.00
C ALA A 99 -4.66 -8.49 12.30
N ARG A 100 -3.48 -8.99 12.69
CA ARG A 100 -3.28 -9.87 13.87
C ARG A 100 -2.76 -9.13 15.10
N VAL A 101 -2.61 -7.81 14.98
CA VAL A 101 -2.10 -6.91 16.01
C VAL A 101 -2.98 -5.67 16.10
N ASN A 102 -2.95 -4.98 17.24
CA ASN A 102 -3.69 -3.73 17.43
C ASN A 102 -3.02 -2.55 16.71
N THR A 103 -1.69 -2.59 16.54
CA THR A 103 -0.93 -1.53 15.85
C THR A 103 -0.52 -2.00 14.46
N VAL A 104 -1.11 -1.42 13.42
CA VAL A 104 -0.71 -1.64 12.03
C VAL A 104 0.23 -0.53 11.58
N THR A 105 1.31 -0.88 10.90
CA THR A 105 2.35 0.08 10.50
C THR A 105 2.43 0.23 8.99
N VAL A 106 2.99 1.35 8.54
CA VAL A 106 3.30 1.60 7.13
C VAL A 106 4.54 2.50 7.02
N ARG A 107 5.34 2.29 5.97
CA ARG A 107 6.33 3.27 5.50
C ARG A 107 5.73 4.00 4.31
N ALA A 108 5.04 5.10 4.59
CA ALA A 108 4.28 5.84 3.58
C ALA A 108 5.22 6.69 2.71
N SER A 109 5.00 6.73 1.39
CA SER A 109 5.62 7.78 0.56
C SER A 109 5.18 9.15 1.07
N LEU A 110 6.04 10.16 0.97
CA LEU A 110 5.72 11.51 1.50
C LEU A 110 4.42 12.07 0.90
N SER A 111 4.17 11.82 -0.39
CA SER A 111 2.95 12.22 -1.08
C SER A 111 1.68 11.52 -0.59
N SER A 112 1.81 10.35 0.05
CA SER A 112 0.68 9.57 0.60
C SER A 112 0.35 9.86 2.06
N VAL A 113 1.23 10.56 2.79
CA VAL A 113 1.02 10.90 4.22
C VAL A 113 -0.33 11.56 4.49
N PRO A 114 -0.80 12.55 3.69
CA PRO A 114 -2.12 13.15 3.92
C PRO A 114 -3.28 12.16 3.78
N ALA A 115 -3.15 11.13 2.93
CA ALA A 115 -4.16 10.08 2.79
C ALA A 115 -4.18 9.17 4.02
N TYR A 116 -3.01 8.71 4.48
CA TYR A 116 -2.90 7.88 5.68
C TYR A 116 -3.38 8.59 6.94
N LYS A 117 -3.12 9.91 7.08
CA LYS A 117 -3.70 10.71 8.17
C LYS A 117 -5.23 10.68 8.19
N LYS A 118 -5.89 10.75 7.01
CA LYS A 118 -7.35 10.62 6.90
C LYS A 118 -7.87 9.23 7.25
N TYR A 119 -7.01 8.22 7.17
CA TYR A 119 -7.31 6.86 7.60
C TYR A 119 -7.05 6.62 9.09
N GLY A 120 -6.59 7.65 9.83
CA GLY A 120 -6.29 7.56 11.26
C GLY A 120 -4.86 7.13 11.59
N PHE A 121 -3.96 7.04 10.60
CA PHE A 121 -2.55 6.82 10.88
C PHE A 121 -1.88 8.08 11.40
N GLU A 122 -0.97 7.91 12.35
CA GLU A 122 -0.14 8.97 12.93
C GLU A 122 1.34 8.75 12.58
N CYS A 123 2.10 9.82 12.43
CA CYS A 123 3.55 9.72 12.23
C CYS A 123 4.22 9.22 13.51
N THR A 124 5.11 8.24 13.40
CA THR A 124 5.76 7.61 14.56
C THR A 124 7.27 7.87 14.64
N GLY A 125 7.80 8.73 13.78
CA GLY A 125 9.22 9.04 13.73
C GLY A 125 9.54 10.05 12.64
N GLU A 126 10.82 10.30 12.42
CA GLU A 126 11.32 11.19 11.38
C GLU A 126 11.21 10.56 9.99
N VAL A 127 11.24 11.40 8.96
CA VAL A 127 11.37 10.94 7.57
C VAL A 127 12.69 10.19 7.41
N GLY A 128 12.63 9.03 6.78
CA GLY A 128 13.79 8.20 6.50
C GLY A 128 13.90 7.88 5.02
N GLU A 129 15.02 7.26 4.66
CA GLU A 129 15.28 6.74 3.32
C GLU A 129 15.78 5.30 3.42
N SER A 130 15.41 4.45 2.46
CA SER A 130 15.93 3.09 2.33
C SER A 130 16.00 2.71 0.86
N ALA A 131 17.20 2.35 0.38
CA ALA A 131 17.43 1.95 -1.01
C ALA A 131 16.86 2.94 -2.05
N GLY A 132 17.10 4.24 -1.81
CA GLY A 132 16.62 5.35 -2.63
C GLY A 132 15.13 5.70 -2.48
N LEU A 133 14.37 5.02 -1.62
CA LEU A 133 12.96 5.32 -1.35
C LEU A 133 12.80 6.11 -0.04
N THR A 134 12.37 7.36 -0.17
CA THR A 134 12.02 8.21 0.98
C THR A 134 10.64 7.85 1.54
N TYR A 135 10.54 7.74 2.85
CA TYR A 135 9.30 7.36 3.53
C TYR A 135 9.11 8.09 4.85
N GLN A 136 7.84 8.22 5.25
CA GLN A 136 7.41 8.62 6.58
C GLN A 136 6.91 7.36 7.32
N PRO A 137 7.54 6.93 8.44
CA PRO A 137 6.98 5.88 9.28
C PRO A 137 5.67 6.36 9.92
N MET A 138 4.62 5.56 9.80
CA MET A 138 3.31 5.84 10.38
C MET A 138 2.69 4.56 10.99
N ALA A 139 1.81 4.73 11.96
CA ALA A 139 1.07 3.64 12.58
C ALA A 139 -0.40 3.99 12.83
N LEU A 140 -1.25 2.97 12.80
CA LEU A 140 -2.67 3.02 13.10
C LEU A 140 -2.96 2.13 14.31
N GLN A 141 -3.63 2.69 15.31
CA GLN A 141 -4.18 1.94 16.44
C GLN A 141 -5.62 1.52 16.10
N ARG A 142 -5.87 0.21 15.97
CA ARG A 142 -7.16 -0.33 15.54
C ARG A 142 -8.27 -0.11 16.56
N ASP A 143 -7.94 -0.07 17.85
CA ASP A 143 -8.92 0.15 18.93
C ASP A 143 -9.54 1.56 18.87
N ARG A 144 -8.88 2.53 18.23
CA ARG A 144 -9.43 3.87 17.98
C ARG A 144 -10.46 3.91 16.85
N LEU A 145 -10.50 2.93 15.96
CA LEU A 145 -11.51 2.84 14.90
C LEU A 145 -12.86 2.32 15.44
N LEU A 146 -12.84 1.50 16.50
CA LEU A 146 -14.07 1.02 17.16
C LEU A 146 -14.80 2.13 17.94
N LEU A 147 -14.10 3.19 18.35
CA LEU A 147 -14.65 4.33 19.10
C LEU A 147 -15.20 5.47 18.23
N SER A 148 -15.19 5.31 16.90
CA SER A 148 -15.66 6.33 15.94
C SER A 148 -16.81 5.85 15.05
N ALA A 149 -17.46 4.75 15.43
CA ALA A 149 -18.59 4.14 14.72
C ALA A 149 -19.95 4.36 15.41
N ASP A 150 -20.03 5.25 16.41
CA ASP A 150 -21.29 5.67 17.06
C ASP A 150 -21.78 7.04 16.54
#